data_AF-A0A350SU86-F1
#
_entry.id   AF-A0A350SU86-F1
#
_cell.length_a   1.000
_cell.length_b   1.000
_cell.length_c   1.000
_cell.angle_alpha   90.00
_cell.angle_beta   90.00
_cell.angle_gamma   90.00
#
_symmetry.space_group_name_H-M   'P 1'
#
loop_
_entity.id
_entity.type
_entity.pdbx_description
1 polymer ?
#
loop_
_entity_poly.entity_id
_entity_poly.type
_entity_poly.pdbx_seq_one_letter_code
_entity_poly.pdbx_strand_id
1 'polypeptide(L)'
;MRSSSPPLITREHNGHVFTFRGDGWFNMTKAAQAFGKDAFEFLRLPSTCEYIDAISKTGKIPELKEASRGRYGGTWAHPKLAVFFARWLDVKFSVWCDAVIEDILKGAAEVVIAKPQESAVFKLPGDCTDDARSAGY
;
A
#
# COMPACT_ATOMS: atom_id res chain seq x y z
N MET A 1 18.30 13.53 20.98
CA MET A 1 18.26 13.67 19.51
C MET A 1 16.79 13.69 19.11
N ARG A 2 16.30 14.73 18.42
CA ARG A 2 14.89 14.77 17.97
C ARG A 2 14.75 13.76 16.83
N SER A 3 14.14 12.61 17.09
CA SER A 3 13.78 11.67 16.04
C SER A 3 12.75 12.35 15.13
N SER A 4 13.20 12.87 13.99
CA SER A 4 12.29 13.35 12.96
C SER A 4 11.56 12.13 12.39
N SER A 5 10.24 12.08 12.50
CA SER A 5 9.46 11.02 11.88
C SER A 5 9.71 11.01 10.36
N PRO A 6 9.85 9.84 9.72
CA PRO A 6 10.02 9.76 8.28
C PRO A 6 8.87 10.45 7.54
N PRO A 7 9.11 11.05 6.37
CA PRO A 7 8.04 11.63 5.57
C PRO A 7 7.05 10.55 5.13
N LEU A 8 5.77 10.92 5.00
CA LEU A 8 4.76 10.03 4.43
C LEU A 8 4.73 10.19 2.91
N ILE A 9 4.60 9.07 2.22
CA ILE A 9 4.56 8.96 0.76
C ILE A 9 3.26 8.24 0.39
N THR A 10 2.48 8.78 -0.53
CA THR A 10 1.26 8.13 -1.02
C THR A 10 1.44 7.64 -2.45
N ARG A 11 0.84 6.48 -2.76
CA ARG A 11 0.78 5.92 -4.12
C ARG A 11 -0.61 5.37 -4.38
N GLU A 12 -1.09 5.52 -5.60
CA GLU A 12 -2.39 4.99 -6.03
C GLU A 12 -2.22 3.64 -6.74
N HIS A 13 -3.14 2.71 -6.47
CA HIS A 13 -3.28 1.47 -7.22
C HIS A 13 -4.75 1.07 -7.28
N ASN A 14 -5.27 0.84 -8.49
CA ASN A 14 -6.66 0.45 -8.75
C ASN A 14 -7.68 1.37 -8.06
N GLY A 15 -7.47 2.69 -8.10
CA GLY A 15 -8.37 3.67 -7.49
C GLY A 15 -8.29 3.78 -5.96
N HIS A 16 -7.37 3.06 -5.31
CA HIS A 16 -7.12 3.15 -3.88
C HIS A 16 -5.78 3.83 -3.60
N VAL A 17 -5.76 4.72 -2.61
CA VAL A 17 -4.54 5.39 -2.16
C VAL A 17 -3.94 4.63 -0.99
N PHE A 18 -2.67 4.25 -1.13
CA PHE A 18 -1.89 3.53 -0.16
C PHE A 18 -0.78 4.42 0.40
N THR A 19 -0.47 4.25 1.69
CA THR A 19 0.49 5.11 2.40
C THR A 19 1.72 4.32 2.82
N PHE A 20 2.87 4.88 2.47
CA PHE A 20 4.21 4.43 2.82
C PHE A 20 4.91 5.52 3.64
N ARG A 21 6.00 5.15 4.31
CA ARG A 21 6.96 6.07 4.91
C ARG A 21 8.21 6.15 4.03
N GLY A 22 9.01 7.20 4.22
CA GLY A 22 10.27 7.39 3.50
C GLY A 22 11.35 6.34 3.76
N ASP A 23 11.15 5.47 4.76
CA ASP A 23 11.98 4.30 5.06
C ASP A 23 11.40 2.98 4.50
N GLY A 24 10.38 3.07 3.62
CA GLY A 24 9.74 1.92 2.98
C GLY A 24 8.69 1.21 3.83
N TRP A 25 8.40 1.68 5.05
CA TRP A 25 7.35 1.08 5.87
C TRP A 25 5.96 1.32 5.28
N PHE A 26 5.07 0.35 5.45
CA PHE A 26 3.77 0.34 4.80
C PHE A 26 2.61 0.31 5.81
N ASN A 27 1.56 1.12 5.59
CA ASN A 27 0.38 1.13 6.46
C ASN A 27 -0.56 -0.06 6.15
N MET A 28 -0.49 -1.10 6.97
CA MET A 28 -1.28 -2.33 6.80
C MET A 28 -2.77 -2.11 7.05
N THR A 29 -3.13 -1.33 8.07
CA THR A 29 -4.53 -1.16 8.47
C THR A 29 -5.35 -0.53 7.36
N LYS A 30 -4.85 0.55 6.75
CA LYS A 30 -5.53 1.21 5.63
C LYS A 30 -5.58 0.34 4.38
N ALA A 31 -4.50 -0.40 4.12
CA ALA A 31 -4.47 -1.33 3.00
C ALA A 31 -5.48 -2.47 3.17
N ALA A 32 -5.54 -3.12 4.33
CA ALA A 32 -6.50 -4.20 4.59
C ALA A 32 -7.95 -3.73 4.39
N GLN A 33 -8.28 -2.53 4.85
CA GLN A 33 -9.60 -1.92 4.66
C GLN A 33 -9.97 -1.78 3.17
N ALA A 34 -9.03 -1.38 2.31
CA ALA A 34 -9.26 -1.27 0.86
C ALA A 34 -9.59 -2.62 0.20
N PHE A 35 -9.11 -3.73 0.76
CA PHE A 35 -9.41 -5.08 0.30
C PHE A 35 -10.53 -5.77 1.09
N GLY A 36 -11.23 -5.06 1.98
CA GLY A 36 -12.28 -5.62 2.82
C GLY A 36 -11.80 -6.65 3.84
N LYS A 37 -10.52 -6.58 4.25
CA LYS A 37 -9.90 -7.49 5.23
C LYS A 37 -9.47 -6.76 6.51
N ASP A 38 -9.05 -7.51 7.53
CA ASP A 38 -8.46 -6.98 8.76
C ASP A 38 -6.96 -7.32 8.84
N ALA A 39 -6.11 -6.29 9.02
CA ALA A 39 -4.68 -6.47 9.23
C ALA A 39 -4.36 -7.31 10.47
N PHE A 40 -5.20 -7.27 11.50
CA PHE A 40 -5.01 -8.11 12.67
C PHE A 40 -5.27 -9.59 12.37
N GLU A 41 -6.15 -9.93 11.43
CA GLU A 41 -6.34 -11.33 11.03
C GLU A 41 -5.05 -11.91 10.47
N PHE A 42 -4.42 -11.19 9.55
CA PHE A 42 -3.12 -11.56 8.98
C PHE A 42 -2.04 -11.77 10.05
N LEU A 43 -1.96 -10.89 11.04
CA LEU A 43 -0.97 -10.98 12.12
C LEU A 43 -1.17 -12.17 13.05
N ARG A 44 -2.37 -12.76 13.07
CA ARG A 44 -2.71 -13.94 13.90
C ARG A 44 -2.51 -15.26 13.16
N LEU A 45 -2.28 -15.23 11.84
CA LEU A 45 -2.09 -16.45 11.07
C LEU A 45 -0.81 -17.18 11.55
N PRO A 46 -0.85 -18.52 11.71
CA PRO A 46 0.32 -19.29 12.11
C PRO A 46 1.54 -19.03 11.22
N SER A 47 1.34 -18.99 9.91
CA SER A 47 2.39 -18.69 8.92
C SER A 47 3.00 -17.30 9.11
N THR A 48 2.20 -16.31 9.54
CA THR A 48 2.71 -14.97 9.84
C THR A 48 3.51 -14.94 11.12
N CYS A 49 3.05 -15.64 12.15
CA CYS A 49 3.82 -15.79 13.39
C CYS A 49 5.17 -16.48 13.13
N GLU A 50 5.18 -17.57 12.36
CA GLU A 50 6.39 -18.29 11.95
C GLU A 50 7.33 -17.40 11.13
N TYR A 51 6.80 -16.63 10.18
CA TYR A 51 7.60 -15.70 9.37
C TYR A 51 8.26 -14.62 10.22
N ILE A 52 7.51 -14.02 11.16
CA ILE A 52 8.03 -13.00 12.07
C ILE A 52 9.13 -13.60 12.96
N ASP A 53 8.88 -14.77 13.56
CA ASP A 53 9.85 -15.47 14.42
C ASP A 53 11.15 -15.81 13.65
N ALA A 54 11.03 -16.34 12.43
CA ALA A 54 12.17 -16.66 11.59
C ALA A 54 13.04 -15.43 11.29
N ILE A 55 12.44 -14.28 11.01
CA ILE A 55 13.19 -13.03 10.79
C ILE A 55 13.80 -12.52 12.10
N SER A 56 13.06 -12.52 13.20
CA SER A 56 13.56 -12.05 14.49
C SER A 56 14.82 -12.82 14.92
N LYS A 57 14.87 -14.14 14.65
CA LYS A 57 16.05 -14.99 14.91
C LYS A 57 17.29 -14.62 14.10
N THR A 58 17.15 -13.90 12.99
CA THR A 58 18.33 -13.43 12.22
C THR A 58 19.10 -12.32 12.93
N GLY A 59 18.47 -11.60 13.88
CA GLY A 59 19.07 -10.47 14.60
C GLY A 59 19.32 -9.22 13.74
N LYS A 60 18.93 -9.22 12.46
CA LYS A 60 19.23 -8.12 11.51
C LYS A 60 18.17 -7.02 11.52
N ILE A 61 16.92 -7.36 11.84
CA ILE A 61 15.78 -6.44 11.81
C ILE A 61 15.20 -6.39 13.23
N PRO A 62 15.27 -5.23 13.91
CA PRO A 62 14.85 -5.12 15.31
C PRO A 62 13.33 -5.24 15.47
N GLU A 63 12.56 -4.66 14.54
CA GLU A 63 11.11 -4.62 14.63
C GLU A 63 10.49 -4.74 13.23
N LEU A 64 9.51 -5.64 13.10
CA LEU A 64 8.81 -5.88 11.83
C LEU A 64 7.47 -5.16 11.72
N LYS A 65 6.90 -4.72 12.86
CA LYS A 65 5.61 -4.05 12.91
C LYS A 65 5.58 -3.02 14.02
N GLU A 66 4.90 -1.91 13.80
CA GLU A 66 4.78 -0.81 14.76
C GLU A 66 3.31 -0.37 14.81
N ALA A 67 2.77 -0.19 16.01
CA ALA A 67 1.46 0.41 16.20
C ALA A 67 1.60 1.91 16.40
N SER A 68 1.04 2.71 15.50
CA SER A 68 1.01 4.17 15.61
C SER A 68 -0.40 4.66 15.90
N ARG A 69 -0.52 5.70 16.73
CA ARG A 69 -1.79 6.35 17.09
C ARG A 69 -1.94 7.71 16.40
N GLY A 70 -3.18 8.18 16.25
CA GLY A 70 -3.48 9.51 15.68
C GLY A 70 -4.05 9.46 14.26
N ARG A 71 -4.07 10.62 13.58
CA ARG A 71 -4.75 10.80 12.28
C ARG A 71 -4.25 9.86 11.17
N TYR A 72 -2.94 9.57 11.17
CA TYR A 72 -2.29 8.63 10.26
C TYR A 72 -1.87 7.33 10.97
N GLY A 73 -2.54 7.03 12.08
CA GLY A 73 -2.30 5.84 12.88
C GLY A 73 -2.69 4.54 12.16
N GLY A 74 -2.34 3.43 12.78
CA GLY A 74 -2.52 2.08 12.27
C GLY A 74 -1.32 1.21 12.57
N THR A 75 -1.39 -0.03 12.12
CA THR A 75 -0.26 -0.95 12.12
C THR A 75 0.57 -0.71 10.87
N TRP A 76 1.84 -0.40 11.10
CA TRP A 76 2.83 -0.24 10.04
C TRP A 76 3.71 -1.48 9.99
N ALA A 77 4.07 -1.90 8.77
CA ALA A 77 4.97 -3.03 8.55
C ALA A 77 6.29 -2.57 7.94
N HIS A 78 7.37 -3.14 8.45
CA HIS A 78 8.68 -3.11 7.81
C HIS A 78 8.60 -3.72 6.39
N PRO A 79 9.38 -3.23 5.39
CA PRO A 79 9.40 -3.72 4.00
C PRO A 79 9.23 -5.24 3.82
N LYS A 80 10.01 -6.03 4.57
CA LYS A 80 9.94 -7.51 4.50
C LYS A 80 8.57 -8.07 4.90
N LEU A 81 7.96 -7.55 5.97
CA LEU A 81 6.61 -7.95 6.37
C LEU A 81 5.54 -7.33 5.46
N ALA A 82 5.78 -6.13 4.95
CA ALA A 82 4.84 -5.41 4.09
C ALA A 82 4.53 -6.16 2.78
N VAL A 83 5.55 -6.67 2.10
CA VAL A 83 5.38 -7.45 0.86
C VAL A 83 4.70 -8.79 1.14
N PHE A 84 5.05 -9.45 2.25
CA PHE A 84 4.40 -10.69 2.67
C PHE A 84 2.91 -10.47 2.98
N PHE A 85 2.59 -9.39 3.69
CA PHE A 85 1.21 -8.94 3.93
C PHE A 85 0.47 -8.60 2.63
N ALA A 86 1.10 -7.86 1.73
CA ALA A 86 0.51 -7.50 0.44
C ALA A 86 0.14 -8.75 -0.38
N ARG A 87 0.96 -9.80 -0.33
CA ARG A 87 0.69 -11.08 -1.00
C ARG A 87 -0.51 -11.81 -0.43
N TRP A 88 -0.77 -11.68 0.87
CA TRP A 88 -2.00 -12.19 1.49
C TRP A 88 -3.24 -11.39 1.08
N LEU A 89 -3.11 -10.09 0.78
CA LEU A 89 -4.21 -9.30 0.22
C LEU A 89 -4.56 -9.75 -1.19
N ASP A 90 -3.59 -9.63 -2.11
CA ASP A 90 -3.68 -10.03 -3.52
C ASP A 90 -2.27 -10.17 -4.13
N VAL A 91 -2.10 -11.13 -5.03
CA VAL A 91 -0.79 -11.42 -5.63
C VAL A 91 -0.33 -10.29 -6.55
N LYS A 92 -1.21 -9.70 -7.37
CA LYS A 92 -0.84 -8.60 -8.28
C LYS A 92 -0.50 -7.35 -7.50
N PHE A 93 -1.27 -7.06 -6.45
CA PHE A 93 -0.98 -5.98 -5.50
C PHE A 93 0.40 -6.15 -4.85
N SER A 94 0.80 -7.37 -4.51
CA SER A 94 2.11 -7.60 -3.88
C SER A 94 3.29 -7.23 -4.78
N VAL A 95 3.18 -7.49 -6.09
CA VAL A 95 4.22 -7.15 -7.07
C VAL A 95 4.36 -5.63 -7.18
N TRP A 96 3.23 -4.92 -7.23
CA TRP A 96 3.23 -3.46 -7.24
C TRP A 96 3.79 -2.88 -5.93
N CYS A 97 3.37 -3.41 -4.79
CA CYS A 97 3.82 -2.96 -3.46
C CYS A 97 5.33 -3.14 -3.29
N ASP A 98 5.87 -4.29 -3.73
CA ASP A 98 7.31 -4.57 -3.72
C ASP A 98 8.09 -3.55 -4.55
N ALA A 99 7.65 -3.28 -5.79
CA ALA A 99 8.28 -2.28 -6.65
C ALA A 99 8.27 -0.87 -6.03
N VAL A 100 7.15 -0.45 -5.45
CA VAL A 100 7.05 0.86 -4.76
C VAL A 100 8.01 0.95 -3.57
N ILE A 101 8.10 -0.11 -2.76
CA ILE A 101 9.01 -0.17 -1.62
C ILE A 101 10.47 -0.11 -2.11
N GLU A 102 10.81 -0.85 -3.17
CA GLU A 102 12.14 -0.78 -3.76
C GLU A 102 12.50 0.62 -4.23
N ASP A 103 11.58 1.31 -4.92
CA ASP A 103 11.79 2.67 -5.41
C ASP A 103 12.01 3.66 -4.26
N ILE A 104 11.25 3.52 -3.17
CA ILE A 104 11.43 4.31 -1.94
C ILE A 104 12.82 4.07 -1.35
N LEU A 105 13.21 2.81 -1.18
CA LEU A 105 14.49 2.44 -0.57
C LEU A 105 15.71 2.83 -1.42
N LYS A 106 15.57 2.82 -2.75
CA LYS A 106 16.61 3.26 -3.69
C LYS A 106 16.69 4.79 -3.82
N GLY A 107 15.79 5.55 -3.18
CA GLY A 107 15.74 7.01 -3.26
C GLY A 107 15.13 7.55 -4.56
N ALA A 108 14.44 6.71 -5.34
CA ALA A 108 13.77 7.10 -6.59
C ALA A 108 12.34 7.64 -6.35
N ALA A 109 11.81 7.51 -5.13
CA ALA A 109 10.52 8.10 -4.79
C ALA A 109 10.67 9.61 -4.56
N GLU A 110 10.42 10.41 -5.61
CA GLU A 110 10.14 11.84 -5.44
C GLU A 110 9.07 12.00 -4.35
N VAL A 111 9.40 12.84 -3.37
CA VAL A 111 8.56 13.20 -2.23
C VAL A 111 7.38 14.03 -2.76
N VAL A 112 6.31 13.36 -3.16
CA VAL A 112 5.05 14.05 -3.44
C VAL A 112 4.45 14.46 -2.10
N ILE A 113 4.71 15.71 -1.71
CA ILE A 113 3.94 16.39 -0.66
C ILE A 113 2.53 16.58 -1.23
N ALA A 114 1.64 15.63 -0.97
CA ALA A 114 0.25 15.76 -1.36
C ALA A 114 -0.40 16.96 -0.64
N LYS A 115 -0.48 18.11 -1.31
CA LYS A 115 -1.58 19.04 -1.09
C LYS A 115 -2.81 18.46 -1.78
N PRO A 116 -3.94 18.29 -1.10
CA PRO A 116 -5.10 17.64 -1.68
C PRO A 116 -5.93 18.67 -2.45
N GLN A 117 -5.70 18.88 -3.76
CA GLN A 117 -6.61 19.48 -4.75
C GLN A 117 -6.00 19.05 -6.11
N GLU A 118 -6.66 18.53 -7.13
CA GLU A 118 -7.99 18.78 -7.67
C GLU A 118 -8.24 17.68 -8.73
N SER A 119 -9.49 17.22 -8.82
CA SER A 119 -9.95 16.19 -9.76
C SER A 119 -9.72 16.58 -11.22
N ALA A 120 -9.01 15.75 -11.98
CA ALA A 120 -9.01 15.80 -13.44
C ALA A 120 -9.62 14.51 -13.99
N VAL A 121 -10.84 14.64 -14.50
CA VAL A 121 -11.60 13.66 -15.26
C VAL A 121 -10.75 13.13 -16.42
N PHE A 122 -10.41 11.84 -16.41
CA PHE A 122 -9.89 11.16 -17.59
C PHE A 122 -11.07 10.85 -18.52
N LYS A 123 -11.24 11.69 -19.55
CA LYS A 123 -12.25 11.49 -20.59
C LYS A 123 -11.81 10.30 -21.45
N LEU A 124 -12.51 9.18 -21.34
CA LEU A 124 -12.32 8.03 -22.23
C LEU A 124 -12.70 8.44 -23.67
N PRO A 125 -11.94 8.00 -24.70
CA PRO A 125 -12.31 8.20 -26.09
C PRO A 125 -13.62 7.47 -26.38
N GLY A 126 -14.50 8.11 -27.16
CA GLY A 126 -15.87 7.66 -27.39
C GLY A 126 -15.95 6.24 -27.92
N ASP A 127 -16.75 5.41 -27.26
CA ASP A 127 -17.20 4.13 -27.79
C ASP A 127 -18.08 4.38 -29.01
N CYS A 128 -17.72 3.73 -30.12
CA CYS A 128 -18.57 3.54 -31.28
C CYS A 128 -19.89 2.92 -30.82
N THR A 129 -20.99 3.67 -30.98
CA THR A 129 -22.33 3.09 -30.90
C THR A 129 -22.79 2.75 -32.30
N ASP A 130 -23.08 1.46 -32.47
CA ASP A 130 -23.70 0.80 -33.61
C ASP A 130 -25.02 1.50 -34.00
N ASP A 131 -25.08 2.07 -35.21
CA ASP A 131 -26.31 2.59 -35.79
C ASP A 131 -27.14 1.42 -36.36
N ALA A 132 -27.96 0.82 -35.49
CA ALA A 132 -29.03 -0.08 -35.89
C ALA A 132 -30.36 0.38 -35.29
N ARG A 133 -31.04 1.33 -35.95
CA ARG A 133 -32.51 1.44 -35.87
C ARG A 133 -33.14 2.24 -37.03
N SER A 134 -33.67 1.48 -37.98
CA SER A 134 -35.02 1.61 -38.57
C SER A 134 -35.67 3.00 -38.62
N ALA A 135 -35.73 3.58 -39.82
CA ALA A 135 -36.78 4.54 -40.19
C ALA A 135 -37.75 3.84 -41.15
N GLY A 136 -38.96 3.58 -40.67
CA GLY A 136 -40.11 3.41 -41.54
C GLY A 136 -40.65 4.79 -41.89
N TYR A 137 -40.79 5.06 -43.18
CA TYR A 137 -41.95 5.67 -43.85
C TYR A 137 -41.76 5.53 -45.35
#